data_AF-A0A0C2CAS8-F1
#
_entry.id   AF-A0A0C2CAS8-F1
#
_cell.length_a   1.000
_cell.length_b   1.000
_cell.length_c   1.000
_cell.angle_alpha   90.00
_cell.angle_beta   90.00
_cell.angle_gamma   90.00
#
_symmetry.space_group_name_H-M   'P 1'
#
loop_
_entity.id
_entity.type
_entity.pdbx_description
1 polymer ?
#
loop_
_entity_poly.entity_id
_entity_poly.type
_entity_poly.pdbx_seq_one_letter_code
_entity_poly.pdbx_strand_id
1 'polypeptide(L)'
;MACSQYSNTSIHGYHMEDHRSSQETENRAHLRNTKQKFPPNDHTLSVIRRNEVYQLEKEFYDFAKEEFMAIFKKATNGTLDALEILRLKSQYHYEKIKPERPQLL
;
A
#
# COMPACT_ATOMS: atom_id res chain seq x y z
N MET A 1 20.11 -8.12 -32.39
CA MET A 1 21.39 -7.74 -31.75
C MET A 1 21.48 -8.46 -30.42
N ALA A 2 22.58 -9.17 -30.20
CA ALA A 2 22.78 -10.12 -29.11
C ALA A 2 23.53 -9.50 -27.92
N CYS A 3 23.32 -10.08 -26.74
CA CYS A 3 24.31 -10.18 -25.66
C CYS A 3 24.06 -11.54 -24.98
N SER A 4 24.69 -12.62 -25.44
CA SER A 4 26.02 -13.14 -25.05
C SER A 4 26.11 -13.68 -23.61
N GLN A 5 25.87 -14.98 -23.53
CA GLN A 5 26.61 -16.02 -22.79
C GLN A 5 27.35 -15.65 -21.50
N TYR A 6 26.93 -16.26 -20.39
CA TYR A 6 27.85 -16.80 -19.40
C TYR A 6 27.67 -18.32 -19.33
N SER A 7 28.81 -19.00 -19.44
CA SER A 7 29.03 -20.44 -19.54
C SER A 7 28.82 -21.18 -18.21
N ASN A 8 28.45 -22.45 -18.35
CA ASN A 8 28.26 -23.46 -17.31
C ASN A 8 29.36 -23.54 -16.24
N THR A 9 28.95 -23.61 -14.97
CA THR A 9 29.64 -24.41 -13.93
C THR A 9 28.62 -25.11 -13.03
N SER A 10 28.65 -26.44 -13.11
CA SER A 10 28.29 -27.46 -12.12
C SER A 10 26.98 -27.33 -11.34
N ILE A 11 26.03 -28.17 -11.74
CA ILE A 11 24.80 -28.54 -11.03
C ILE A 11 25.18 -29.17 -9.68
N HIS A 12 24.80 -28.57 -8.56
CA HIS A 12 24.64 -29.29 -7.29
C HIS A 12 23.16 -29.25 -6.95
N GLY A 13 22.56 -30.45 -6.93
CA GLY A 13 21.12 -30.65 -6.98
C GLY A 13 20.40 -30.00 -5.81
N TYR A 14 19.35 -29.26 -6.14
CA TYR A 14 18.19 -29.14 -5.29
C TYR A 14 17.04 -29.83 -6.01
N HIS A 15 16.62 -30.95 -5.44
CA HIS A 15 15.33 -31.59 -5.72
C HIS A 15 14.25 -30.49 -5.63
N MET A 16 13.68 -30.09 -6.77
CA MET A 16 12.40 -29.37 -6.74
C MET A 16 11.32 -30.43 -6.49
N GLU A 17 11.06 -30.70 -5.21
CA GLU A 17 9.76 -31.21 -4.84
C GLU A 17 8.79 -30.03 -4.90
N ASP A 18 7.98 -30.05 -5.97
CA ASP A 18 6.90 -29.10 -6.23
C ASP A 18 5.74 -29.38 -5.26
N HIS A 19 5.94 -29.10 -3.98
CA HIS A 19 4.87 -29.10 -2.99
C HIS A 19 4.10 -27.79 -3.07
N ARG A 20 3.23 -27.76 -4.09
CA ARG A 20 2.05 -26.92 -4.20
C ARG A 20 1.31 -26.85 -2.85
N SER A 21 1.54 -25.79 -2.10
CA SER A 21 0.57 -25.34 -1.11
C SER A 21 0.05 -23.99 -1.58
N SER A 22 -1.01 -24.03 -2.40
CA SER A 22 -1.97 -22.92 -2.41
C SER A 22 -2.55 -22.87 -1.00
N GLN A 23 -1.91 -22.14 -0.10
CA GLN A 23 -2.56 -21.74 1.13
C GLN A 23 -3.67 -20.76 0.76
N GLU A 24 -4.83 -21.31 0.41
CA GLU A 24 -6.11 -20.60 0.56
C GLU A 24 -6.32 -20.42 2.06
N THR A 25 -5.66 -19.41 2.63
CA THR A 25 -6.01 -18.95 3.96
C THR A 25 -7.41 -18.36 3.88
N GLU A 26 -8.35 -18.81 4.70
CA GLU A 26 -9.72 -18.28 4.79
C GLU A 26 -9.75 -16.74 4.90
N ASN A 27 -8.67 -16.17 5.44
CA ASN A 27 -8.39 -14.75 5.43
C ASN A 27 -7.90 -14.25 4.05
N ARG A 28 -8.83 -13.74 3.24
CA ARG A 28 -8.58 -13.17 1.90
C ARG A 28 -8.00 -11.74 1.92
N ALA A 29 -7.47 -11.27 3.06
CA ALA A 29 -6.91 -9.92 3.17
C ALA A 29 -5.55 -9.76 2.43
N HIS A 30 -4.77 -10.83 2.27
CA HIS A 30 -3.40 -10.77 1.72
C HIS A 30 -3.25 -11.61 0.47
N LEU A 31 -3.83 -11.12 -0.63
CA LEU A 31 -3.81 -11.81 -1.92
C LEU A 31 -2.58 -11.45 -2.76
N ARG A 32 -2.18 -12.36 -3.66
CA ARG A 32 -1.10 -12.17 -4.65
C ARG A 32 0.29 -11.93 -4.05
N ASN A 33 0.61 -12.63 -2.96
CA ASN A 33 1.95 -12.58 -2.39
C ASN A 33 3.00 -13.16 -3.35
N THR A 34 4.16 -12.51 -3.45
CA THR A 34 5.32 -13.07 -4.14
C THR A 34 5.78 -14.33 -3.43
N LYS A 35 5.87 -15.46 -4.14
CA LYS A 35 6.23 -16.77 -3.56
C LYS A 35 7.63 -16.79 -2.94
N GLN A 36 8.58 -16.10 -3.55
CA GLN A 36 9.96 -16.02 -3.09
C GLN A 36 10.41 -14.56 -3.15
N LYS A 37 10.90 -14.04 -2.03
CA LYS A 37 11.42 -12.68 -1.92
C LYS A 37 12.87 -12.76 -1.43
N PHE A 38 13.76 -12.05 -2.10
CA PHE A 38 15.14 -11.86 -1.66
C PHE A 38 15.30 -10.40 -1.24
N PRO A 39 15.64 -10.12 0.02
CA PRO A 39 15.84 -8.74 0.45
C PRO A 39 17.08 -8.15 -0.26
N PRO A 40 17.01 -6.90 -0.74
CA PRO A 40 18.18 -6.24 -1.31
C PRO A 40 19.23 -5.99 -0.22
N ASN A 41 20.51 -6.05 -0.58
CA ASN A 41 21.61 -5.68 0.32
C ASN A 41 21.81 -4.16 0.38
N ASP A 42 22.56 -3.70 1.38
CA ASP A 42 22.79 -2.26 1.62
C ASP A 42 23.48 -1.55 0.46
N HIS A 43 24.42 -2.21 -0.21
CA HIS A 43 25.07 -1.65 -1.38
C HIS A 43 24.05 -1.35 -2.49
N THR A 44 23.18 -2.32 -2.80
CA THR A 44 22.10 -2.19 -3.79
C THR A 44 21.16 -1.06 -3.42
N LEU A 45 20.73 -0.98 -2.16
CA LEU A 45 19.89 0.11 -1.66
C LEU A 45 20.58 1.47 -1.82
N SER A 46 21.89 1.56 -1.55
CA SER A 46 22.65 2.81 -1.68
C SER A 46 22.69 3.30 -3.13
N VAL A 47 22.81 2.39 -4.10
CA VAL A 47 22.83 2.73 -5.53
C VAL A 47 21.45 3.21 -5.96
N ILE A 48 20.38 2.50 -5.59
CA ILE A 48 19.00 2.88 -5.91
C ILE A 48 18.66 4.25 -5.33
N ARG A 49 19.02 4.51 -4.08
CA ARG A 49 18.68 5.77 -3.39
C ARG A 49 19.31 7.02 -4.01
N ARG A 50 20.43 6.88 -4.73
CA ARG A 50 21.08 8.00 -5.44
C ARG A 50 20.40 8.32 -6.78
N ASN A 51 19.58 7.43 -7.32
CA ASN A 51 18.87 7.65 -8.58
C ASN A 51 17.80 8.75 -8.42
N GLU A 52 17.74 9.69 -9.36
CA GLU A 52 16.75 10.78 -9.38
C GLU A 52 15.31 10.27 -9.43
N VAL A 53 15.02 9.24 -10.22
CA VAL A 53 13.69 8.61 -10.31
C VAL A 53 13.27 8.08 -8.93
N TYR A 54 14.19 7.44 -8.20
CA TYR A 54 13.88 6.98 -6.84
C TYR A 54 13.60 8.14 -5.90
N GLN A 55 14.33 9.25 -6.00
CA GLN A 55 14.13 10.41 -5.13
C GLN A 55 12.74 11.02 -5.34
N LEU A 56 12.31 11.16 -6.59
CA LEU A 56 10.96 11.65 -6.93
C LEU A 56 9.87 10.69 -6.43
N GLU A 57 10.02 9.39 -6.66
CA GLU A 57 9.09 8.36 -6.16
C GLU A 57 9.03 8.36 -4.63
N LYS A 58 10.17 8.55 -3.97
CA LYS A 58 10.25 8.61 -2.51
C LYS A 58 9.57 9.85 -1.95
N GLU A 59 9.79 11.01 -2.56
CA GLU A 59 9.12 12.26 -2.21
C GLU A 59 7.60 12.12 -2.35
N PHE A 60 7.14 11.57 -3.48
CA PHE A 60 5.71 11.32 -3.70
C PHE A 60 5.12 10.34 -2.69
N TYR A 61 5.83 9.25 -2.37
CA TYR A 61 5.40 8.30 -1.35
C TYR A 61 5.29 8.96 0.03
N ASP A 62 6.30 9.73 0.43
CA ASP A 62 6.32 10.41 1.73
C ASP A 62 5.16 11.42 1.82
N PHE A 63 4.92 12.20 0.77
CA PHE A 63 3.75 13.09 0.67
C PHE A 63 2.43 12.33 0.82
N ALA A 64 2.21 11.28 0.03
CA ALA A 64 0.96 10.51 0.07
C ALA A 64 0.73 9.86 1.45
N LYS A 65 1.80 9.39 2.08
CA LYS A 65 1.76 8.83 3.43
C LYS A 65 1.38 9.89 4.46
N GLU A 66 1.98 11.08 4.38
CA GLU A 66 1.67 12.18 5.30
C GLU A 66 0.21 12.65 5.17
N GLU A 67 -0.28 12.83 3.95
CA GLU A 67 -1.67 13.21 3.70
C GLU A 67 -2.65 12.15 4.20
N PHE A 68 -2.37 10.88 3.91
CA PHE A 68 -3.16 9.77 4.44
C PHE A 68 -3.19 9.76 5.97
N MET A 69 -2.04 9.96 6.62
CA MET A 69 -1.95 10.02 8.09
C MET A 69 -2.70 11.23 8.66
N ALA A 70 -2.67 12.38 8.00
CA ALA A 70 -3.40 13.57 8.42
C ALA A 70 -4.93 13.34 8.36
N ILE A 71 -5.42 12.78 7.25
CA ILE A 71 -6.83 12.43 7.08
C ILE A 71 -7.24 11.35 8.07
N PHE A 72 -6.44 10.30 8.21
CA PHE A 72 -6.69 9.20 9.14
C PHE A 72 -6.81 9.72 10.56
N LYS A 73 -5.84 10.52 11.02
CA LYS A 73 -5.85 11.16 12.34
C LYS A 73 -7.10 12.01 12.57
N LYS A 74 -7.55 12.76 11.57
CA LYS A 74 -8.79 13.56 11.66
C LYS A 74 -10.03 12.66 11.76
N ALA A 75 -10.08 11.57 11.01
CA ALA A 75 -11.20 10.63 11.00
C ALA A 75 -11.28 9.77 12.27
N THR A 76 -10.15 9.50 12.93
CA THR A 76 -10.08 8.68 14.14
C THR A 76 -9.99 9.49 15.43
N ASN A 77 -10.23 10.81 15.37
CA ASN A 77 -10.07 11.75 16.49
C ASN A 77 -8.71 11.65 17.19
N GLY A 78 -7.64 11.38 16.42
CA GLY A 78 -6.28 11.23 16.92
C GLY A 78 -5.93 9.85 17.47
N THR A 79 -6.85 8.88 17.46
CA THR A 79 -6.56 7.50 17.86
C THR A 79 -5.90 6.70 16.73
N LEU A 80 -5.24 5.60 17.05
CA LEU A 80 -4.68 4.67 16.06
C LEU A 80 -5.63 3.52 15.70
N ASP A 81 -6.86 3.55 16.21
CA ASP A 81 -7.85 2.51 15.94
C ASP A 81 -8.64 2.86 14.68
N ALA A 82 -8.45 2.07 13.62
CA ALA A 82 -9.19 2.23 12.37
C ALA A 82 -10.70 2.01 12.53
N LEU A 83 -11.14 1.30 13.58
CA LEU A 83 -12.56 1.09 13.84
C LEU A 83 -13.28 2.39 14.20
N GLU A 84 -12.56 3.41 14.70
CA GLU A 84 -13.13 4.73 14.98
C GLU A 84 -13.63 5.45 13.72
N ILE A 85 -13.10 5.12 12.53
CA ILE A 85 -13.62 5.64 11.27
C ILE A 85 -15.10 5.28 11.10
N LEU A 86 -15.51 4.07 11.51
CA LEU A 86 -16.90 3.63 11.41
C LEU A 86 -17.83 4.35 12.41
N ARG A 87 -17.26 4.96 13.44
CA ARG A 87 -17.98 5.69 14.50
C ARG A 87 -18.12 7.18 14.18
N LEU A 88 -17.50 7.66 13.09
CA LEU A 88 -17.54 9.06 12.69
C LEU A 88 -18.96 9.47 12.31
N LYS A 89 -19.60 10.28 13.16
CA LYS A 89 -20.90 10.89 12.87
C LYS A 89 -20.73 12.11 11.96
N SER A 90 -21.81 12.52 11.28
CA SER A 90 -21.83 13.79 10.54
C SER A 90 -21.40 14.92 11.48
N GLN A 91 -20.36 15.65 11.07
CA GLN A 91 -19.83 16.79 11.83
C GLN A 91 -20.48 18.11 11.42
N TYR A 92 -21.47 18.07 10.53
CA TYR A 92 -22.15 19.26 10.03
C TYR A 92 -23.67 19.06 10.03
N HIS A 93 -24.37 20.16 10.19
CA HIS A 93 -25.82 20.29 10.04
C HIS A 93 -26.13 21.62 9.36
N TYR A 94 -27.29 21.68 8.70
CA TYR A 94 -27.76 22.91 8.07
C TYR A 94 -28.50 23.78 9.08
N GLU A 95 -28.21 25.06 9.07
CA GLU A 95 -28.93 26.07 9.87
C GLU A 95 -29.52 27.14 8.95
N LYS A 96 -30.53 27.87 9.45
CA LYS A 96 -31.18 28.99 8.73
C LYS A 96 -31.86 28.56 7.42
N ILE A 97 -32.48 27.38 7.39
CA ILE A 97 -33.31 26.94 6.27
C ILE A 97 -34.52 27.88 6.18
N LYS A 98 -34.69 28.53 5.02
CA LYS A 98 -35.86 29.39 4.75
C LYS A 98 -37.11 28.53 4.54
N PRO A 99 -38.30 29.01 4.93
CA PRO A 99 -39.53 28.26 4.70
C PRO A 99 -39.72 27.99 3.20
N GLU A 100 -40.19 26.80 2.86
CA GLU A 100 -40.72 26.57 1.52
C GLU A 100 -41.94 27.46 1.32
N ARG A 101 -42.09 27.97 0.10
CA ARG A 101 -43.18 28.86 -0.31
C ARG A 101 -44.49 28.35 0.29
N PRO A 102 -45.31 29.20 0.93
CA PRO A 102 -46.66 28.79 1.32
C PRO A 102 -47.34 28.20 0.09
N GLN A 103 -47.75 26.94 0.17
CA GLN A 103 -48.66 26.39 -0.83
C GLN A 103 -49.93 27.24 -0.71
N LEU A 104 -50.22 28.03 -1.74
CA LEU A 104 -51.38 28.91 -1.75
C LEU A 104 -52.64 28.03 -1.75
N LEU A 105 -53.29 27.99 -0.58
CA LEU A 105 -54.65 27.55 -0.23
C LEU A 105 -55.06 26.12 -0.60
#